data_AF-A0A895YKK0-F1
#
_entry.id   AF-A0A895YKK0-F1
#
_cell.length_a   1.000
_cell.length_b   1.000
_cell.length_c   1.000
_cell.angle_alpha   90.00
_cell.angle_beta   90.00
_cell.angle_gamma   90.00
#
_symmetry.space_group_name_H-M   'P 1'
#
loop_
_entity.id
_entity.type
_entity.pdbx_description
1 polymer ?
#
loop_
_entity_poly.entity_id
_entity_poly.type
_entity_poly.pdbx_seq_one_letter_code
_entity_poly.pdbx_strand_id
1 'polypeptide(L)'
;MTFRNEEGTGPGRVVLGVDTTLSGLQAVRSAVAEARRRGAALHAVRAWGAGPVEPPASSAAAGLAGPMAFGHGRTDELPDAGGGLAREAEALIVRAFVEIMGGEPPDVTVQPVVLPDAAGPVLVEYACRAGDLLVIGAGHRSWWRRPRGSPVVRYCLRRASCPVLVVPPPPLTRAGSPRSLLRQLRRELDQLTDGGGSR
;
A
#
# COMPACT_ATOMS: atom_id res chain seq x y z
N MET A 1 19.83 -1.55 -0.97
CA MET A 1 19.76 -2.91 -1.50
C MET A 1 19.42 -2.75 -2.98
N THR A 2 20.39 -2.93 -3.87
CA THR A 2 20.22 -2.55 -5.29
C THR A 2 19.29 -3.54 -5.97
N PHE A 3 18.08 -3.11 -6.32
CA PHE A 3 17.17 -3.91 -7.14
C PHE A 3 17.85 -4.19 -8.48
N ARG A 4 17.92 -5.46 -8.87
CA ARG A 4 18.44 -5.84 -10.18
C ARG A 4 17.45 -5.31 -11.22
N ASN A 5 17.79 -4.17 -11.81
CA ASN A 5 17.07 -3.59 -12.94
C ASN A 5 17.25 -4.53 -14.13
N GLU A 6 16.24 -5.35 -14.39
CA GLU A 6 16.05 -5.87 -15.75
C GLU A 6 15.61 -4.69 -16.62
N GLU A 7 16.55 -4.20 -17.43
CA GLU A 7 16.34 -3.16 -18.43
C GLU A 7 15.18 -3.56 -19.37
N GLY A 8 14.34 -2.57 -19.67
CA GLY A 8 12.94 -2.77 -20.03
C GLY A 8 12.68 -3.49 -21.36
N THR A 9 11.62 -4.33 -21.36
CA THR A 9 10.50 -4.42 -22.33
C THR A 9 9.47 -5.43 -21.79
N GLY A 10 9.24 -5.44 -20.47
CA GLY A 10 8.21 -6.30 -19.87
C GLY A 10 6.85 -5.59 -19.89
N PRO A 11 5.72 -6.31 -20.04
CA PRO A 11 4.39 -5.71 -19.86
C PRO A 11 4.35 -4.99 -18.50
N GLY A 12 3.87 -3.75 -18.51
CA GLY A 12 3.84 -2.91 -17.31
C GLY A 12 3.13 -3.61 -16.15
N ARG A 13 3.81 -3.80 -15.02
CA ARG A 13 3.24 -4.52 -13.86
C ARG A 13 2.41 -3.59 -12.98
N VAL A 14 1.47 -4.16 -12.25
CA VAL A 14 0.76 -3.44 -11.19
C VAL A 14 1.47 -3.72 -9.87
N VAL A 15 1.92 -2.68 -9.18
CA VAL A 15 2.55 -2.77 -7.86
C VAL A 15 1.54 -2.32 -6.82
N LEU A 16 1.17 -3.19 -5.89
CA LEU A 16 0.25 -2.89 -4.80
C LEU A 16 1.01 -2.73 -3.49
N GLY A 17 0.91 -1.56 -2.85
CA GLY A 17 1.34 -1.41 -1.46
C GLY A 17 0.30 -2.00 -0.51
N VAL A 18 0.68 -3.06 0.22
CA VAL A 18 -0.21 -3.74 1.18
C VAL A 18 -0.06 -3.12 2.56
N ASP A 19 -1.19 -2.70 3.13
CA ASP A 19 -1.32 -2.31 4.53
C ASP A 19 -2.61 -2.88 5.14
N THR A 20 -2.73 -2.81 6.46
CA THR A 20 -3.89 -3.33 7.21
C THR A 20 -5.03 -2.32 7.36
N THR A 21 -4.97 -1.20 6.62
CA THR A 21 -6.02 -0.18 6.67
C THR A 21 -7.18 -0.55 5.75
N LEU A 22 -8.38 -0.05 6.05
CA LEU A 22 -9.57 -0.26 5.20
C LEU A 22 -9.36 0.24 3.77
N SER A 23 -8.59 1.32 3.58
CA SER A 23 -8.19 1.79 2.25
C SER A 23 -7.16 0.89 1.57
N GLY A 24 -6.26 0.24 2.31
CA GLY A 24 -5.33 -0.74 1.76
C GLY A 24 -6.04 -2.00 1.31
N LEU A 25 -7.03 -2.46 2.09
CA LEU A 25 -7.91 -3.55 1.71
C LEU A 25 -8.74 -3.24 0.45
N GLN A 26 -9.26 -2.01 0.31
CA GLN A 26 -9.90 -1.60 -0.95
C GLN A 26 -8.89 -1.48 -2.10
N ALA A 27 -7.63 -1.15 -1.81
CA ALA A 27 -6.56 -1.11 -2.79
C ALA A 27 -6.27 -2.49 -3.40
N VAL A 28 -6.40 -3.58 -2.62
CA VAL A 28 -6.33 -4.96 -3.15
C VAL A 28 -7.31 -5.17 -4.29
N ARG A 29 -8.61 -4.88 -4.09
CA ARG A 29 -9.63 -5.02 -5.15
C ARG A 29 -9.29 -4.21 -6.39
N SER A 30 -8.85 -2.97 -6.18
CA SER A 30 -8.55 -2.03 -7.27
C SER A 30 -7.34 -2.48 -8.07
N ALA A 31 -6.31 -2.97 -7.39
CA ALA A 31 -5.09 -3.47 -8.02
C ALA A 31 -5.34 -4.75 -8.81
N VAL A 32 -6.14 -5.69 -8.30
CA VAL A 32 -6.55 -6.89 -9.05
C VAL A 32 -7.33 -6.51 -10.31
N ALA A 33 -8.31 -5.62 -10.19
CA ALA A 33 -9.09 -5.17 -11.35
C ALA A 33 -8.21 -4.50 -12.42
N GLU A 34 -7.20 -3.76 -12.01
CA GLU A 34 -6.29 -3.08 -12.92
C GLU A 34 -5.26 -4.03 -13.55
N ALA A 35 -4.74 -4.99 -12.77
CA ALA A 35 -3.88 -6.05 -13.28
C ALA A 35 -4.60 -6.87 -14.34
N ARG A 36 -5.86 -7.25 -14.07
CA ARG A 36 -6.74 -7.93 -15.04
C ARG A 36 -6.96 -7.11 -16.30
N ARG A 37 -7.31 -5.82 -16.17
CA ARG A 37 -7.52 -4.93 -17.33
C ARG A 37 -6.27 -4.79 -18.21
N ARG A 38 -5.09 -4.83 -17.60
CA ARG A 38 -3.81 -4.68 -18.30
C ARG A 38 -3.21 -6.00 -18.80
N GLY A 39 -3.77 -7.15 -18.39
CA GLY A 39 -3.11 -8.44 -18.60
C GLY A 39 -1.73 -8.50 -17.94
N ALA A 40 -1.58 -7.85 -16.79
CA ALA A 40 -0.29 -7.63 -16.13
C ALA A 40 -0.17 -8.42 -14.82
N ALA A 41 1.06 -8.77 -14.44
CA ALA A 41 1.34 -9.34 -13.13
C ALA A 41 1.07 -8.31 -12.01
N LEU A 42 0.55 -8.80 -10.88
CA LEU A 42 0.31 -8.02 -9.68
C LEU A 42 1.38 -8.30 -8.62
N HIS A 43 2.20 -7.31 -8.32
CA HIS A 43 3.24 -7.43 -7.30
C HIS A 43 2.72 -6.83 -6.00
N ALA A 44 2.40 -7.68 -5.03
CA ALA A 44 1.91 -7.27 -3.72
C ALA A 44 3.10 -7.03 -2.79
N VAL A 45 3.41 -5.75 -2.56
CA VAL A 45 4.59 -5.32 -1.82
C VAL A 45 4.24 -4.95 -0.39
N ARG A 46 4.95 -5.56 0.58
CA ARG A 46 4.91 -5.20 1.99
C ARG A 46 6.31 -4.86 2.49
N ALA A 47 6.46 -3.63 2.97
CA ALA A 47 7.67 -3.20 3.64
C ALA A 47 7.61 -3.53 5.15
N TRP A 48 8.72 -3.96 5.73
CA TRP A 48 8.84 -4.23 7.16
C TRP A 48 10.08 -3.56 7.78
N GLY A 49 9.94 -3.13 9.03
CA GLY A 49 10.97 -2.35 9.72
C GLY A 49 10.71 -0.84 9.71
N ALA A 50 11.37 -0.15 10.64
CA ALA A 50 11.38 1.30 10.68
C ALA A 50 12.56 1.79 9.85
N GLY A 51 12.32 2.15 8.59
CA GLY A 51 13.29 2.91 7.81
C GLY A 51 13.59 4.27 8.46
N PRO A 52 14.70 4.94 8.10
CA PRO A 52 15.00 6.28 8.59
C PRO A 52 13.81 7.20 8.28
N VAL A 53 13.14 7.68 9.33
CA VAL A 53 12.04 8.63 9.19
C VAL A 53 12.66 9.95 8.76
N GLU A 54 12.48 10.33 7.49
CA GLU A 54 12.89 11.65 7.00
C GLU A 54 12.25 12.72 7.91
N PRO A 55 13.05 13.49 8.69
CA PRO A 55 12.48 14.42 9.66
C PRO A 55 11.66 15.47 8.91
N PRO A 56 10.55 15.96 9.49
CA PRO A 56 9.73 16.96 8.83
C PRO A 56 10.57 18.21 8.53
N ALA A 57 10.48 18.69 7.29
CA ALA A 57 11.21 19.85 6.76
C ALA A 57 11.02 21.17 7.55
N SER A 58 10.16 21.18 8.57
CA SER A 58 9.91 22.30 9.48
C SER A 58 10.74 22.29 10.76
N SER A 59 11.63 21.30 10.98
CA SER A 59 12.51 21.35 12.15
C SER A 59 13.71 22.24 11.85
N ALA A 60 13.55 23.54 12.10
CA ALA A 60 14.65 24.52 12.11
C ALA A 60 15.67 24.26 13.24
N ALA A 61 15.56 23.13 13.97
CA ALA A 61 16.53 22.67 14.96
C ALA A 61 17.68 21.84 14.35
N ALA A 62 17.83 21.79 13.03
CA ALA A 62 18.94 21.11 12.35
C ALA A 62 20.31 21.84 12.48
N GLY A 63 20.41 22.84 13.36
CA GLY A 63 21.64 23.61 13.58
C GLY A 63 22.46 23.24 14.82
N LEU A 64 22.01 22.29 15.67
CA LEU A 64 22.70 21.95 16.93
C LEU A 64 22.92 20.45 17.16
N ALA A 65 22.93 19.64 16.10
CA ALA A 65 23.45 18.28 16.16
C ALA A 65 24.70 18.21 15.29
N GLY A 66 25.87 18.32 15.93
CA GLY A 66 27.15 17.97 15.30
C GLY A 66 27.19 16.50 14.85
N PRO A 67 28.26 16.06 14.16
CA PRO A 67 28.34 14.74 13.55
C PRO A 67 28.42 13.65 14.63
N MET A 68 27.27 13.24 15.17
CA MET A 68 27.13 12.01 15.94
C MET A 68 26.96 10.87 14.95
N ALA A 69 28.02 10.08 14.86
CA ALA A 69 28.14 8.87 14.08
C ALA A 69 26.96 7.91 14.29
N PHE A 70 26.23 7.59 13.22
CA PHE A 70 25.55 6.29 13.13
C PHE A 70 26.51 5.33 12.45
N GLY A 71 27.42 4.78 13.26
CA GLY A 71 28.29 3.70 12.87
C GLY A 71 27.49 2.47 12.46
N HIS A 72 27.99 1.77 11.45
CA HIS A 72 27.70 0.35 11.22
C HIS A 72 28.04 -0.43 12.50
N GLY A 73 27.06 -0.59 13.39
CA GLY A 73 27.10 -1.55 14.46
C GLY A 73 26.78 -2.92 13.91
N ARG A 74 27.81 -3.76 13.72
CA ARG A 74 27.68 -5.22 13.66
C ARG A 74 26.70 -5.68 14.75
N THR A 75 25.60 -6.31 14.35
CA THR A 75 24.91 -7.25 15.24
C THR A 75 25.48 -8.63 14.95
N ASP A 76 26.48 -9.02 15.72
CA ASP A 76 26.71 -10.44 15.99
C ASP A 76 25.43 -10.96 16.67
N GLU A 77 24.78 -11.93 16.01
CA GLU A 77 23.88 -12.94 16.56
C GLU A 77 22.71 -12.46 17.47
N LEU A 78 21.73 -11.77 16.88
CA LEU A 78 20.35 -11.77 17.37
C LEU A 78 19.59 -12.93 16.69
N PRO A 79 18.85 -13.79 17.41
CA PRO A 79 18.12 -14.90 16.80
C PRO A 79 17.08 -14.37 15.82
N ASP A 80 17.17 -14.78 14.53
CA ASP A 80 16.28 -14.58 13.36
C ASP A 80 15.08 -13.61 13.48
N ALA A 81 15.26 -12.43 14.11
CA ALA A 81 14.19 -11.48 14.36
C ALA A 81 13.71 -10.86 13.03
N GLY A 82 14.61 -10.79 12.05
CA GLY A 82 14.29 -10.40 10.68
C GLY A 82 13.42 -11.42 9.96
N GLY A 83 13.71 -12.72 10.10
CA GLY A 83 12.88 -13.77 9.49
C GLY A 83 11.49 -13.84 10.11
N GLY A 84 11.33 -13.56 11.41
CA GLY A 84 10.01 -13.46 12.04
C GLY A 84 9.15 -12.34 11.43
N LEU A 85 9.71 -11.13 11.32
CA LEU A 85 9.01 -9.96 10.76
C LEU A 85 8.73 -10.11 9.26
N ALA A 86 9.66 -10.70 8.51
CA ALA A 86 9.46 -10.98 7.09
C ALA A 86 8.32 -11.98 6.87
N ARG A 87 8.27 -13.08 7.65
CA ARG A 87 7.18 -14.06 7.60
C ARG A 87 5.84 -13.44 8.00
N GLU A 88 5.83 -12.57 9.00
CA GLU A 88 4.62 -11.84 9.39
C GLU A 88 4.14 -10.89 8.28
N ALA A 89 5.07 -10.17 7.65
CA ALA A 89 4.76 -9.29 6.52
C ALA A 89 4.23 -10.06 5.31
N GLU A 90 4.77 -11.24 5.01
CA GLU A 90 4.25 -12.14 3.98
C GLU A 90 2.86 -12.66 4.33
N ALA A 91 2.64 -13.09 5.57
CA ALA A 91 1.34 -13.53 6.06
C ALA A 91 0.28 -12.43 5.97
N LEU A 92 0.66 -11.16 6.17
CA LEU A 92 -0.24 -10.02 5.97
C LEU A 92 -0.67 -9.84 4.51
N ILE A 93 0.22 -10.10 3.54
CA ILE A 93 -0.15 -10.11 2.13
C ILE A 93 -1.21 -11.19 1.89
N VAL A 94 -0.94 -12.42 2.31
CA VAL A 94 -1.87 -13.54 2.14
C VAL A 94 -3.22 -13.25 2.78
N ARG A 95 -3.22 -12.76 4.03
CA ARG A 95 -4.46 -12.40 4.75
C ARG A 95 -5.26 -11.32 4.02
N ALA A 96 -4.61 -10.28 3.50
CA ALA A 96 -5.31 -9.23 2.76
C ALA A 96 -6.02 -9.77 1.51
N PHE A 97 -5.42 -10.73 0.80
CA PHE A 97 -6.08 -11.39 -0.33
C PHE A 97 -7.21 -12.31 0.10
N VAL A 98 -7.02 -13.12 1.16
CA VAL A 98 -8.07 -13.99 1.70
C VAL A 98 -9.28 -13.18 2.17
N GLU A 99 -9.06 -12.13 2.96
CA GLU A 99 -10.13 -11.29 3.51
C GLU A 99 -10.94 -10.55 2.43
N ILE A 100 -10.31 -10.20 1.32
CA ILE A 100 -10.91 -9.33 0.31
C ILE A 100 -11.41 -10.08 -0.91
N MET A 101 -10.68 -11.09 -1.34
CA MET A 101 -10.93 -11.83 -2.57
C MET A 101 -11.35 -13.28 -2.31
N GLY A 102 -11.30 -13.75 -1.06
CA GLY A 102 -11.54 -15.17 -0.71
C GLY A 102 -10.35 -16.08 -1.03
N GLY A 103 -9.21 -15.52 -1.41
CA GLY A 103 -8.01 -16.25 -1.83
C GLY A 103 -7.23 -15.51 -2.91
N GLU A 104 -6.27 -16.18 -3.54
CA GLU A 104 -5.57 -15.64 -4.70
C GLU A 104 -6.48 -15.64 -5.94
N PRO A 105 -6.57 -14.51 -6.68
CA PRO A 105 -7.38 -14.46 -7.91
C PRO A 105 -6.79 -15.39 -8.98
N PRO A 106 -7.57 -16.34 -9.54
CA PRO A 106 -7.04 -17.38 -10.44
C PRO A 106 -6.61 -16.84 -11.82
N ASP A 107 -7.06 -15.63 -12.17
CA ASP A 107 -6.86 -15.01 -13.48
C ASP A 107 -5.84 -13.86 -13.45
N VAL A 108 -5.18 -13.64 -12.32
CA VAL A 108 -4.12 -12.64 -12.15
C VAL A 108 -2.94 -13.28 -11.43
N THR A 109 -1.76 -13.29 -12.05
CA THR A 109 -0.54 -13.75 -11.39
C THR A 109 -0.15 -12.81 -10.27
N VAL A 110 -0.25 -13.26 -9.01
CA VAL A 110 0.15 -12.47 -7.84
C VAL A 110 1.55 -12.87 -7.39
N GLN A 111 2.43 -11.88 -7.27
CA GLN A 111 3.78 -12.06 -6.74
C GLN A 111 3.87 -11.36 -5.38
N PRO A 112 3.96 -12.10 -4.25
CA PRO A 112 4.21 -11.51 -2.95
C PRO A 112 5.66 -11.03 -2.87
N VAL A 113 5.86 -9.82 -2.37
CA VAL A 113 7.17 -9.17 -2.28
C VAL A 113 7.30 -8.54 -0.90
N VAL A 114 8.25 -9.04 -0.11
CA VAL A 114 8.50 -8.56 1.23
C VAL A 114 9.89 -7.96 1.29
N LEU A 115 9.98 -6.69 1.64
CA LEU A 115 11.23 -5.94 1.62
C LEU A 115 11.46 -5.25 2.97
N PRO A 116 12.68 -5.32 3.53
CA PRO A 116 13.02 -4.50 4.69
C PRO A 116 13.00 -3.01 4.29
N ASP A 117 12.84 -2.12 5.28
CA ASP A 117 12.84 -0.64 5.20
C ASP A 117 11.41 -0.02 5.25
N ALA A 118 11.32 1.31 5.19
CA ALA A 118 10.08 2.07 5.24
C ALA A 118 9.29 1.95 3.93
N ALA A 119 7.96 1.87 4.07
CA ALA A 119 7.05 1.64 2.94
C ALA A 119 7.17 2.67 1.80
N GLY A 120 7.36 3.97 2.10
CA GLY A 120 7.47 5.01 1.07
C GLY A 120 8.65 4.76 0.11
N PRO A 121 9.89 4.76 0.60
CA PRO A 121 11.08 4.44 -0.19
C PRO A 121 10.97 3.10 -0.91
N VAL A 122 10.60 2.02 -0.20
CA VAL A 122 10.47 0.67 -0.77
C VAL A 122 9.51 0.65 -1.96
N LEU A 123 8.32 1.25 -1.83
CA LEU A 123 7.34 1.25 -2.90
C LEU A 123 7.79 2.06 -4.11
N VAL A 124 8.45 3.20 -3.91
CA VAL A 124 8.94 4.05 -5.01
C VAL A 124 10.11 3.39 -5.73
N GLU A 125 11.07 2.83 -4.98
CA GLU A 125 12.22 2.14 -5.55
C GLU A 125 11.79 0.87 -6.28
N TYR A 126 10.83 0.14 -5.72
CA TYR A 126 10.29 -1.06 -6.37
C TYR A 126 9.44 -0.74 -7.60
N ALA A 127 8.64 0.33 -7.59
CA ALA A 127 7.78 0.74 -8.71
C ALA A 127 8.45 1.80 -9.61
N CYS A 128 9.69 1.56 -10.01
CA CYS A 128 10.51 2.56 -10.70
C CYS A 128 10.42 2.52 -12.25
N ARG A 129 9.79 1.50 -12.85
CA ARG A 129 9.76 1.36 -14.32
C ARG A 129 8.61 2.19 -14.91
N ALA A 130 8.83 2.77 -16.09
CA ALA A 130 7.85 3.66 -16.74
C ALA A 130 6.49 2.98 -17.04
N GLY A 131 6.49 1.67 -17.25
CA GLY A 131 5.27 0.89 -17.47
C GLY A 131 4.51 0.51 -16.20
N ASP A 132 5.07 0.77 -15.02
CA ASP A 132 4.47 0.36 -13.75
C ASP A 132 3.22 1.18 -13.43
N LEU A 133 2.34 0.60 -12.62
CA LEU A 133 1.32 1.35 -11.90
C LEU A 133 1.44 1.04 -10.42
N LEU A 134 1.68 2.07 -9.60
CA LEU A 134 1.68 1.93 -8.16
C LEU A 134 0.28 2.18 -7.58
N VAL A 135 -0.30 1.18 -6.93
CA VAL A 135 -1.61 1.23 -6.27
C VAL A 135 -1.42 1.23 -4.76
N ILE A 136 -1.97 2.22 -4.06
CA ILE A 136 -1.87 2.36 -2.60
C ILE A 136 -3.18 2.83 -1.98
N GLY A 137 -3.46 2.42 -0.75
CA GLY A 137 -4.57 2.98 0.03
C GLY A 137 -4.30 4.43 0.45
N ALA A 138 -5.36 5.24 0.56
CA ALA A 138 -5.28 6.62 1.05
C ALA A 138 -4.84 6.74 2.54
N GLY A 139 -4.83 5.62 3.27
CA GLY A 139 -4.51 5.51 4.69
C GLY A 139 -5.71 5.79 5.61
N HIS A 140 -5.48 5.63 6.92
CA HIS A 140 -6.49 5.90 7.94
C HIS A 140 -6.76 7.41 8.06
N ARG A 141 -8.00 7.83 7.80
CA ARG A 141 -8.50 9.12 8.31
C ARG A 141 -8.98 8.88 9.73
N SER A 142 -8.10 9.01 10.73
CA SER A 142 -8.59 9.17 12.10
C SER A 142 -9.30 10.52 12.16
N TRP A 143 -10.62 10.47 12.28
CA TRP A 143 -11.52 11.62 12.24
C TRP A 143 -11.29 12.65 13.37
N TRP A 144 -10.37 12.37 14.29
CA TRP A 144 -10.06 13.20 15.45
C TRP A 144 -8.77 14.03 15.37
N ARG A 145 -7.86 13.84 14.40
CA ARG A 145 -6.59 14.62 14.39
C ARG A 145 -6.13 14.97 12.97
N ARG A 146 -6.16 16.27 12.68
CA ARG A 146 -5.45 17.07 11.63
C ARG A 146 -5.28 16.47 10.21
N PRO A 147 -5.43 17.26 9.14
CA PRO A 147 -5.53 16.79 7.73
C PRO A 147 -4.18 16.40 7.07
N ARG A 148 -3.22 15.87 7.82
CA ARG A 148 -1.91 15.48 7.27
C ARG A 148 -1.99 14.02 6.83
N GLY A 149 -2.59 13.78 5.67
CA GLY A 149 -2.78 12.45 5.07
C GLY A 149 -1.54 11.54 5.10
N SER A 150 -1.73 10.25 4.78
CA SER A 150 -0.71 9.21 4.94
C SER A 150 0.69 9.65 4.46
N PRO A 151 1.74 9.58 5.33
CA PRO A 151 3.11 9.89 4.95
C PRO A 151 3.60 9.08 3.75
N VAL A 152 3.17 7.82 3.64
CA VAL A 152 3.49 6.92 2.52
C VAL A 152 2.87 7.46 1.23
N VAL A 153 1.57 7.79 1.24
CA VAL A 153 0.89 8.37 0.07
C VAL A 153 1.58 9.65 -0.38
N ARG A 154 1.89 10.53 0.57
CA ARG A 154 2.57 11.79 0.30
C ARG A 154 3.99 11.59 -0.26
N TYR A 155 4.69 10.56 0.18
CA TYR A 155 6.02 10.21 -0.34
C TYR A 155 5.91 9.68 -1.77
N CYS A 156 5.04 8.70 -2.02
CA CYS A 156 4.84 8.10 -3.33
C CYS A 156 4.40 9.14 -4.38
N LEU A 157 3.41 9.99 -4.05
CA LEU A 157 2.93 11.04 -4.97
C LEU A 157 4.00 12.05 -5.36
N ARG A 158 5.06 12.23 -4.55
CA ARG A 158 6.13 13.18 -4.83
C ARG A 158 7.33 12.58 -5.53
N ARG A 159 7.58 11.27 -5.37
CA ARG A 159 8.83 10.63 -5.78
C ARG A 159 8.66 9.47 -6.77
N ALA A 160 7.46 8.94 -6.96
CA ALA A 160 7.24 7.87 -7.93
C ALA A 160 7.51 8.37 -9.36
N SER A 161 8.25 7.57 -10.13
CA SER A 161 8.46 7.77 -11.57
C SER A 161 7.33 7.21 -12.43
N CYS A 162 6.42 6.44 -11.83
CA CYS A 162 5.28 5.82 -12.48
C CYS A 162 3.94 6.45 -12.03
N PRO A 163 2.85 6.26 -12.79
CA PRO A 163 1.51 6.61 -12.34
C PRO A 163 1.18 5.99 -10.96
N VAL A 164 0.52 6.78 -10.10
CA VAL A 164 0.09 6.36 -8.77
C VAL A 164 -1.43 6.42 -8.65
N LEU A 165 -2.06 5.27 -8.38
CA LEU A 165 -3.47 5.16 -8.05
C LEU A 165 -3.66 5.15 -6.54
N VAL A 166 -4.21 6.25 -6.01
CA VAL A 166 -4.56 6.35 -4.59
C VAL A 166 -6.01 5.92 -4.38
N VAL A 167 -6.20 4.83 -3.66
CA VAL A 167 -7.51 4.21 -3.45
C VAL A 167 -8.12 4.76 -2.14
N PRO A 168 -9.28 5.42 -2.22
CA PRO A 168 -9.94 5.94 -1.02
C PRO A 168 -10.45 4.80 -0.12
N PRO A 169 -10.77 5.10 1.15
CA PRO A 169 -11.44 4.11 1.99
C PRO A 169 -12.89 3.91 1.54
N PRO A 170 -13.50 2.76 1.87
CA PRO A 170 -14.82 2.41 1.37
C PRO A 170 -15.86 3.41 1.87
N PRO A 171 -16.89 3.71 1.07
CA PRO A 171 -17.81 4.80 1.36
C PRO A 171 -18.45 4.75 2.76
N LEU A 172 -18.71 3.54 3.29
CA LEU A 172 -19.26 3.32 4.62
C LEU A 172 -18.39 3.91 5.75
N THR A 173 -17.09 4.02 5.52
CA THR A 173 -16.12 4.60 6.46
C THR A 173 -15.89 6.10 6.24
N ARG A 174 -16.31 6.61 5.07
CA ARG A 174 -16.25 8.03 4.71
C ARG A 174 -17.49 8.79 5.18
N ALA A 175 -18.55 8.07 5.55
CA ALA A 175 -19.74 8.60 6.18
C ALA A 175 -19.42 9.12 7.59
N GLY A 176 -18.88 10.34 7.69
CA GLY A 176 -18.64 11.06 8.95
C GLY A 176 -19.93 11.40 9.72
N SER A 177 -21.09 10.98 9.24
CA SER A 177 -22.38 11.11 9.90
C SER A 177 -23.21 9.83 9.75
N PRO A 178 -23.91 9.37 10.81
CA PRO A 178 -24.90 8.30 10.73
C PRO A 178 -25.92 8.51 9.59
N ARG A 179 -26.23 9.77 9.28
CA ARG A 179 -27.18 10.14 8.21
C ARG A 179 -26.64 9.90 6.80
N SER A 180 -25.33 10.00 6.58
CA SER A 180 -24.74 9.66 5.26
C SER A 180 -24.65 8.15 5.07
N LEU A 181 -24.38 7.40 6.14
CA LEU A 181 -24.36 5.94 6.12
C LEU A 181 -25.76 5.38 5.79
N LEU A 182 -26.79 5.86 6.49
CA LEU A 182 -28.18 5.45 6.23
C LEU A 182 -28.64 5.77 4.81
N ARG A 183 -28.31 6.95 4.29
CA ARG A 183 -28.63 7.31 2.90
C ARG A 183 -27.94 6.41 1.89
N GLN A 184 -26.72 5.98 2.19
CA GLN A 184 -25.98 5.09 1.29
C GLN A 184 -26.48 3.65 1.36
N LEU A 185 -26.67 3.09 2.56
CA LEU A 185 -27.24 1.75 2.73
C LEU A 185 -28.61 1.64 2.07
N ARG A 186 -29.43 2.70 2.17
CA ARG A 186 -30.73 2.76 1.49
C ARG A 186 -30.58 2.67 -0.03
N ARG A 187 -29.63 3.40 -0.63
CA ARG A 187 -29.36 3.32 -2.09
C ARG A 187 -28.87 1.95 -2.53
N GLU A 188 -28.06 1.27 -1.72
CA GLU A 188 -27.58 -0.08 -2.04
C GLU A 188 -28.71 -1.10 -1.92
N LEU A 189 -29.57 -0.99 -0.90
CA LEU A 189 -30.77 -1.82 -0.78
C LEU A 189 -31.72 -1.61 -1.96
N ASP A 190 -31.97 -0.36 -2.35
CA ASP A 190 -32.83 -0.03 -3.50
C ASP A 190 -32.26 -0.64 -4.81
N GLN A 191 -30.94 -0.59 -5.03
CA GLN A 191 -30.29 -1.20 -6.20
C GLN A 191 -30.35 -2.74 -6.20
N LEU A 192 -30.31 -3.36 -5.03
CA LEU A 192 -30.43 -4.81 -4.89
C LEU A 192 -31.88 -5.28 -5.07
N THR A 193 -32.86 -4.48 -4.65
CA THR A 193 -34.29 -4.77 -4.86
C THR A 193 -34.73 -4.52 -6.29
N ASP A 194 -34.17 -3.53 -6.98
CA ASP A 194 -34.49 -3.23 -8.38
C ASP A 194 -33.84 -4.24 -9.36
N GLY A 195 -32.78 -4.94 -8.94
CA GLY A 195 -32.12 -6.00 -9.71
C GLY A 195 -32.82 -7.37 -9.69
N GLY A 196 -33.83 -7.57 -8.83
CA GLY A 196 -34.55 -8.85 -8.67
C GLY A 196 -35.74 -9.05 -9.61
N GLY A 197 -36.04 -8.09 -10.48
CA GLY A 197 -37.26 -8.06 -11.31
C GLY A 197 -37.11 -8.53 -12.76
N SER A 198 -35.96 -9.09 -13.18
CA SER A 198 -35.79 -9.56 -14.55
C SER A 198 -35.02 -10.87 -14.66
N ARG A 199 -35.76 -11.97 -14.46
CA ARG A 199 -35.80 -13.24 -15.24
C ARG A 199 -35.99 -14.45 -14.34
#